data_AF-A0A9X9Q527-F1
#
_entry.id   AF-A0A9X9Q527-F1
#
_cell.length_a   1.000
_cell.length_b   1.000
_cell.length_c   1.000
_cell.angle_alpha   90.00
_cell.angle_beta   90.00
_cell.angle_gamma   90.00
#
_symmetry.space_group_name_H-M   'P 1'
#
loop_
_entity.id
_entity.type
_entity.pdbx_description
1 polymer ?
#
loop_
_entity_poly.entity_id
_entity_poly.type
_entity_poly.pdbx_seq_one_letter_code
_entity_poly.pdbx_strand_id
1 'polypeptide(L)'
;SFYIPTDFSSCSRVSYEKFFEDKLSNCLFNAPLPTDIISIPTCGNQLVEMGEDCDCGTPEECTNICCDAKTCKIKARFQCALGECCEKCQFKKAGAVCRPAKDECDLPEMCDGKSGICPDDRFRVNGFPCQNGEGYCLMGMCPMLQEQCTELWGPGKRTSPSVAGIPASMHMKGKMML
;
A
#
# COMPACT_ATOMS: atom_id res chain seq x y z
N SER A 1 -5.01 36.54 22.72
CA SER A 1 -5.47 35.67 21.63
C SER A 1 -4.29 34.82 21.20
N PHE A 2 -4.38 33.49 21.30
CA PHE A 2 -3.30 32.58 20.93
C PHE A 2 -3.58 32.10 19.50
N TYR A 3 -2.69 32.41 18.56
CA TYR A 3 -2.83 32.00 17.16
C TYR A 3 -2.14 30.65 16.99
N ILE A 4 -2.92 29.59 16.80
CA ILE A 4 -2.41 28.26 16.46
C ILE A 4 -2.38 28.18 14.93
N PRO A 5 -1.20 27.98 14.31
CA PRO A 5 -1.09 27.81 12.86
C PRO A 5 -1.92 26.62 12.39
N THR A 6 -2.66 26.81 11.30
CA THR A 6 -3.50 25.77 10.67
C THR A 6 -2.89 25.22 9.38
N ASP A 7 -1.66 25.63 9.04
CA ASP A 7 -0.94 25.19 7.85
C ASP A 7 0.49 24.77 8.19
N PHE A 8 1.05 23.88 7.36
CA PHE A 8 2.41 23.38 7.51
C PHE A 8 3.46 24.38 7.01
N SER A 9 4.59 24.48 7.72
CA SER A 9 5.73 25.26 7.24
C SER A 9 6.33 24.66 5.96
N SER A 10 7.06 25.46 5.19
CA SER A 10 7.80 24.96 4.01
C SER A 10 8.79 23.85 4.39
N CYS A 11 9.49 23.98 5.52
CA CYS A 11 10.40 22.96 6.03
C CYS A 11 9.68 21.65 6.38
N SER A 12 8.47 21.75 6.95
CA SER A 12 7.63 20.59 7.28
C SER A 12 7.21 19.85 6.02
N ARG A 13 6.78 20.57 4.98
CA ARG A 13 6.38 19.99 3.68
C ARG A 13 7.53 19.20 3.03
N VAL A 14 8.71 19.81 2.93
CA VAL A 14 9.91 19.15 2.37
C VAL A 14 10.33 17.93 3.18
N SER A 15 10.25 18.01 4.52
CA SER A 15 10.59 16.88 5.38
C SER A 15 9.59 15.73 5.24
N TYR A 16 8.31 16.06 5.07
CA TYR A 16 7.25 15.09 4.85
C TYR A 16 7.38 14.41 3.49
N GLU A 17 7.67 15.15 2.42
CA GLU A 17 7.92 14.58 1.10
C GLU A 17 9.06 13.55 1.12
N LYS A 18 10.19 13.88 1.76
CA LYS A 18 11.33 12.95 1.93
C LYS A 18 10.94 11.68 2.69
N PHE A 19 10.07 11.79 3.68
CA PHE A 19 9.59 10.62 4.42
C PHE A 19 8.80 9.63 3.54
N PHE A 20 8.07 10.12 2.53
CA PHE A 20 7.40 9.24 1.56
C PHE A 20 8.35 8.63 0.52
N GLU A 21 9.52 9.23 0.31
CA GLU A 21 10.58 8.63 -0.52
C GLU A 21 11.29 7.47 0.22
N ASP A 22 11.24 7.46 1.55
CA ASP A 22 11.76 6.36 2.36
C ASP A 22 10.80 5.15 2.34
N LYS A 23 11.37 3.94 2.26
CA LYS A 23 10.64 2.65 2.26
C LYS A 23 9.74 2.43 3.48
N LEU A 24 9.87 3.24 4.52
CA LEU A 24 9.12 3.11 5.77
C LEU A 24 7.67 3.58 5.65
N SER A 25 7.31 4.34 4.61
CA SER A 25 5.95 4.86 4.41
C SER A 25 4.98 3.84 3.79
N ASN A 26 5.45 2.66 3.38
CA ASN A 26 4.67 1.67 2.63
C ASN A 26 3.36 1.23 3.30
N CYS A 27 3.29 1.22 4.64
CA CYS A 27 2.07 0.85 5.36
C CYS A 27 0.97 1.92 5.33
N LEU A 28 1.28 3.15 4.89
CA LEU A 28 0.34 4.27 4.85
C LEU A 28 -0.42 4.37 3.52
N PHE A 29 -0.04 3.60 2.50
CA PHE A 29 -0.69 3.63 1.19
C PHE A 29 -1.97 2.78 1.13
N ASN A 30 -2.16 1.84 2.06
CA ASN A 30 -3.37 1.04 2.13
C ASN A 30 -4.44 1.80 2.90
N ALA A 31 -5.57 2.08 2.25
CA ALA A 31 -6.74 2.59 2.94
C ALA A 31 -7.32 1.50 3.87
N PRO A 32 -7.75 1.85 5.09
CA PRO A 32 -8.42 0.89 5.98
C PRO A 32 -9.74 0.44 5.36
N LEU A 33 -10.19 -0.77 5.71
CA LEU A 33 -11.52 -1.23 5.31
C LEU A 33 -12.60 -0.35 6.00
N PRO A 34 -13.73 -0.05 5.34
CA PRO A 34 -14.81 0.72 5.94
C PRO A 34 -15.29 0.17 7.30
N THR A 35 -15.19 -1.15 7.50
CA THR A 35 -15.57 -1.83 8.74
C THR A 35 -14.60 -1.61 9.90
N ASP A 36 -13.37 -1.21 9.63
CA ASP A 36 -12.32 -0.98 10.63
C ASP A 36 -12.29 0.48 11.10
N ILE A 37 -13.06 1.35 10.43
CA ILE A 37 -13.16 2.77 10.75
C ILE A 37 -14.20 2.95 11.86
N ILE A 38 -13.72 3.36 13.05
CA ILE A 38 -14.56 3.54 14.24
C ILE A 38 -15.16 4.95 14.36
N SER A 39 -14.77 5.88 13.49
CA SER A 39 -15.35 7.22 13.44
C SER A 39 -16.78 7.19 12.91
N ILE A 40 -17.49 8.30 13.13
CA ILE A 40 -18.81 8.49 12.54
C ILE A 40 -18.62 8.76 11.04
N PRO A 41 -19.25 7.98 10.14
CA PRO A 41 -19.16 8.19 8.70
C PRO A 41 -19.53 9.62 8.32
N THR A 42 -18.67 10.29 7.57
CA THR A 42 -18.83 11.70 7.20
C THR A 42 -18.59 11.90 5.71
N CYS A 43 -19.69 11.96 4.95
CA CYS A 43 -19.62 12.21 3.53
C CYS A 43 -18.96 13.56 3.19
N GLY A 44 -17.96 13.50 2.32
CA GLY A 44 -17.17 14.62 1.81
C GLY A 44 -15.80 14.75 2.47
N ASN A 45 -15.37 13.78 3.27
CA ASN A 45 -14.03 13.75 3.91
C ASN A 45 -12.98 13.00 3.07
N GLN A 46 -13.33 12.56 1.86
CA GLN A 46 -12.50 11.80 0.91
C GLN A 46 -12.10 10.39 1.41
N LEU A 47 -12.81 9.85 2.39
CA LEU A 47 -12.62 8.51 2.92
C LEU A 47 -13.92 7.73 2.76
N VAL A 48 -13.89 6.64 2.00
CA VAL A 48 -15.08 5.78 1.86
C VAL A 48 -15.32 5.06 3.18
N GLU A 49 -16.39 5.45 3.87
CA GLU A 49 -16.76 4.88 5.17
C GLU A 49 -17.99 3.96 5.05
N MET A 50 -18.34 3.30 6.16
CA MET A 50 -19.50 2.42 6.23
C MET A 50 -20.79 3.14 5.78
N GLY A 51 -21.43 2.60 4.73
CA GLY A 51 -22.67 3.14 4.18
C GLY A 51 -22.50 4.05 2.98
N GLU A 52 -21.27 4.35 2.57
CA GLU A 52 -20.95 5.13 1.38
C GLU A 52 -20.54 4.21 0.22
N ASP A 53 -20.86 4.62 -1.01
CA ASP A 53 -20.40 3.91 -2.21
C ASP A 53 -19.16 4.57 -2.81
N CYS A 54 -18.94 5.85 -2.50
CA CYS A 54 -17.83 6.68 -2.94
C CYS A 54 -17.76 7.97 -2.12
N ASP A 55 -16.56 8.52 -1.96
CA ASP A 55 -16.34 9.87 -1.43
C ASP A 55 -15.29 10.56 -2.29
N CYS A 56 -15.60 11.75 -2.80
CA CYS A 56 -14.73 12.57 -3.64
C CYS A 56 -14.50 13.97 -3.07
N GLY A 57 -14.79 14.16 -1.79
CA GLY A 57 -14.73 15.45 -1.11
C GLY A 57 -16.05 16.22 -1.18
N THR A 58 -15.96 17.51 -0.85
CA THR A 58 -17.11 18.42 -0.86
C THR A 58 -17.68 18.61 -2.28
N PRO A 59 -18.94 19.06 -2.45
CA PRO A 59 -19.51 19.34 -3.75
C PRO A 59 -18.72 20.34 -4.61
N GLU A 60 -17.97 21.25 -3.97
CA GLU A 60 -17.13 22.25 -4.60
C GLU A 60 -15.80 21.66 -5.12
N GLU A 61 -15.28 20.63 -4.47
CA GLU A 61 -13.97 20.01 -4.78
C GLU A 61 -14.11 18.76 -5.67
N CYS A 62 -15.24 18.08 -5.60
CA CYS A 62 -15.42 16.80 -6.27
C CYS A 62 -15.40 16.92 -7.81
N THR A 63 -14.37 16.33 -8.41
CA THR A 63 -14.22 16.21 -9.87
C THR A 63 -14.71 14.87 -10.41
N ASN A 64 -15.04 13.92 -9.54
CA ASN A 64 -15.49 12.59 -9.92
C ASN A 64 -16.93 12.64 -10.45
N ILE A 65 -17.09 12.53 -11.78
CA ILE A 65 -18.41 12.59 -12.41
C ILE A 65 -19.32 11.44 -11.99
N CYS A 66 -18.76 10.32 -11.53
CA CYS A 66 -19.48 9.10 -11.19
C CYS A 66 -20.12 9.18 -9.79
N CYS A 67 -19.52 9.94 -8.88
CA CYS A 67 -19.94 10.07 -7.49
C CYS A 67 -20.86 11.29 -7.31
N ASP A 68 -21.90 11.15 -6.48
CA ASP A 68 -22.68 12.27 -5.97
C ASP A 68 -22.09 12.74 -4.64
N ALA A 69 -21.31 13.82 -4.68
CA ALA A 69 -20.62 14.39 -3.52
C ALA A 69 -21.54 14.82 -2.36
N LYS A 70 -22.84 15.02 -2.59
CA LYS A 70 -23.77 15.37 -1.51
C LYS A 70 -24.26 14.16 -0.74
N THR A 71 -24.21 12.98 -1.34
CA THR A 71 -24.82 11.76 -0.79
C THR A 71 -23.83 10.61 -0.64
N CYS A 72 -22.63 10.74 -1.19
CA CYS A 72 -21.60 9.70 -1.22
C CYS A 72 -22.11 8.39 -1.84
N LYS A 73 -22.96 8.54 -2.86
CA LYS A 73 -23.56 7.46 -3.64
C LYS A 73 -23.12 7.50 -5.09
N ILE A 74 -23.02 6.33 -5.70
CA ILE A 74 -22.82 6.23 -7.14
C ILE A 74 -24.08 6.75 -7.84
N LYS A 75 -23.92 7.65 -8.81
CA LYS A 75 -25.07 8.15 -9.58
C LYS A 75 -25.70 7.01 -10.38
N ALA A 76 -27.03 6.99 -10.47
CA ALA A 76 -27.83 5.87 -10.99
C ALA A 76 -27.47 5.29 -12.38
N ARG A 77 -26.63 5.97 -13.18
CA ARG A 77 -26.20 5.50 -14.51
C ARG A 77 -24.83 4.80 -14.51
N PHE A 78 -24.20 4.71 -13.35
CA PHE A 78 -22.83 4.24 -13.20
C PHE A 78 -22.77 3.00 -12.32
N GLN A 79 -21.75 2.19 -12.54
CA GLN A 79 -21.54 0.94 -11.80
C GLN A 79 -20.50 1.10 -10.69
N CYS A 80 -19.59 2.05 -10.87
CA CYS A 80 -18.51 2.35 -9.93
C CYS A 80 -18.15 3.84 -10.02
N ALA A 81 -17.45 4.31 -8.99
CA ALA A 81 -16.86 5.64 -8.99
C ALA A 81 -15.37 5.64 -8.63
N LEU A 82 -14.90 4.65 -7.87
CA LEU A 82 -13.53 4.55 -7.36
C LEU A 82 -12.95 3.15 -7.61
N GLY A 83 -11.64 3.04 -7.41
CA GLY A 83 -10.88 1.79 -7.52
C GLY A 83 -10.27 1.54 -8.91
N GLU A 84 -9.21 0.72 -8.94
CA GLU A 84 -8.40 0.43 -10.13
C GLU A 84 -9.13 -0.42 -11.17
N CYS A 85 -10.22 -1.08 -10.77
CA CYS A 85 -11.13 -1.81 -11.65
C CYS A 85 -12.31 -0.98 -12.14
N CYS A 86 -12.34 0.33 -11.86
CA CYS A 86 -13.31 1.26 -12.41
C CYS A 86 -12.72 2.03 -13.61
N GLU A 87 -13.36 1.95 -14.77
CA GLU A 87 -12.99 2.73 -15.94
C GLU A 87 -14.22 3.41 -16.52
N LYS A 88 -14.17 4.75 -16.65
CA LYS A 88 -15.29 5.56 -17.18
C LYS A 88 -16.62 5.24 -16.47
N CYS A 89 -16.56 5.12 -15.15
CA CYS A 89 -17.70 4.78 -14.29
C CYS A 89 -18.35 3.39 -14.53
N GLN A 90 -17.64 2.49 -15.22
CA GLN A 90 -18.06 1.10 -15.47
C GLN A 90 -17.00 0.13 -14.96
N PHE A 91 -17.39 -1.09 -14.63
CA PHE A 91 -16.42 -2.11 -14.26
C PHE A 91 -15.55 -2.47 -15.47
N LYS A 92 -14.24 -2.55 -15.25
CA LYS A 92 -13.31 -3.16 -16.20
C LYS A 92 -13.71 -4.62 -16.43
N LYS A 93 -13.44 -5.15 -17.62
CA LYS A 93 -13.76 -6.55 -17.95
C LYS A 93 -13.01 -7.52 -17.03
N ALA A 94 -13.64 -8.67 -16.78
CA ALA A 94 -12.99 -9.76 -16.07
C ALA A 94 -11.66 -10.15 -16.75
N GLY A 95 -10.60 -10.28 -15.96
CA GLY A 95 -9.24 -10.56 -16.45
C GLY A 95 -8.40 -9.32 -16.80
N ALA A 96 -8.96 -8.10 -16.73
CA ALA A 96 -8.16 -6.89 -16.86
C ALA A 96 -7.22 -6.74 -15.66
N VAL A 97 -5.91 -6.59 -15.90
CA VAL A 97 -4.92 -6.41 -14.82
C VAL A 97 -5.15 -5.07 -14.14
N CYS A 98 -5.36 -5.08 -12.83
CA CYS A 98 -5.49 -3.88 -12.01
C CYS A 98 -4.22 -3.59 -11.19
N ARG A 99 -3.50 -4.63 -10.76
CA ARG A 99 -2.17 -4.50 -10.18
C ARG A 99 -1.20 -5.48 -10.87
N PRO A 100 -0.12 -5.00 -11.50
CA PRO A 100 0.90 -5.87 -12.06
C PRO A 100 1.73 -6.51 -10.93
N ALA A 101 2.29 -7.70 -11.20
CA ALA A 101 3.26 -8.30 -10.30
C ALA A 101 4.52 -7.41 -10.21
N LYS A 102 4.99 -7.15 -8.99
CA LYS A 102 6.20 -6.36 -8.73
C LYS A 102 7.47 -7.13 -9.07
N ASP A 103 7.50 -8.41 -8.71
CA ASP A 103 8.65 -9.30 -8.88
C ASP A 103 8.22 -10.76 -9.02
N GLU A 104 9.18 -11.69 -8.99
CA GLU A 104 8.92 -13.12 -9.13
C GLU A 104 8.14 -13.74 -7.97
N CYS A 105 8.14 -13.14 -6.79
CA CYS A 105 7.41 -13.59 -5.60
C CYS A 105 5.99 -13.01 -5.50
N ASP A 106 5.65 -12.08 -6.39
CA ASP A 106 4.35 -11.42 -6.45
C ASP A 106 3.47 -12.00 -7.59
N LEU A 107 2.15 -11.91 -7.47
CA LEU A 107 1.22 -12.31 -8.53
C LEU A 107 0.45 -11.09 -9.04
N PRO A 108 0.05 -11.03 -10.33
CA PRO A 108 -0.80 -9.93 -10.77
C PRO A 108 -2.26 -10.14 -10.33
N GLU A 109 -2.94 -9.07 -9.93
CA GLU A 109 -4.38 -9.07 -9.68
C GLU A 109 -5.14 -8.60 -10.91
N MET A 110 -6.30 -9.22 -11.09
CA MET A 110 -7.18 -8.97 -12.21
C MET A 110 -8.58 -8.67 -11.72
N CYS A 111 -9.24 -7.74 -12.40
CA CYS A 111 -10.63 -7.40 -12.16
C CYS A 111 -11.52 -8.61 -12.40
N ASP A 112 -12.59 -8.73 -11.62
CA ASP A 112 -13.59 -9.79 -11.72
C ASP A 112 -14.75 -9.45 -12.68
N GLY A 113 -14.81 -8.20 -13.15
CA GLY A 113 -15.89 -7.69 -13.98
C GLY A 113 -17.18 -7.30 -13.24
N LYS A 114 -17.14 -7.29 -11.90
CA LYS A 114 -18.31 -7.09 -11.03
C LYS A 114 -18.08 -6.07 -9.92
N SER A 115 -16.82 -5.70 -9.68
CA SER A 115 -16.43 -4.68 -8.70
C SER A 115 -15.50 -3.63 -9.34
N GLY A 116 -15.54 -2.41 -8.78
CA GLY A 116 -14.61 -1.32 -9.11
C GLY A 116 -13.28 -1.44 -8.35
N ILE A 117 -13.25 -2.24 -7.29
CA ILE A 117 -12.10 -2.44 -6.41
C ILE A 117 -11.24 -3.60 -6.95
N CYS A 118 -9.92 -3.40 -7.00
CA CYS A 118 -8.99 -4.49 -7.30
C CYS A 118 -8.97 -5.50 -6.15
N PRO A 119 -8.94 -6.81 -6.42
CA PRO A 119 -8.84 -7.82 -5.36
C PRO A 119 -7.62 -7.60 -4.45
N ASP A 120 -7.67 -8.17 -3.24
CA ASP A 120 -6.56 -8.13 -2.28
C ASP A 120 -5.26 -8.64 -2.93
N ASP A 121 -4.14 -8.03 -2.51
CA ASP A 121 -2.79 -8.37 -2.99
C ASP A 121 -2.45 -9.84 -2.68
N ARG A 122 -2.16 -10.62 -3.73
CA ARG A 122 -1.83 -12.04 -3.62
C ARG A 122 -0.40 -12.28 -4.05
N PHE A 123 0.25 -13.15 -3.29
CA PHE A 123 1.64 -13.48 -3.50
C PHE A 123 1.81 -14.95 -3.86
N ARG A 124 3.00 -15.28 -4.38
CA ARG A 124 3.42 -16.68 -4.45
C ARG A 124 3.46 -17.29 -3.05
N VAL A 125 3.28 -18.60 -3.01
CA VAL A 125 3.38 -19.36 -1.76
C VAL A 125 4.75 -19.15 -1.11
N ASN A 126 4.74 -18.99 0.22
CA ASN A 126 5.97 -18.91 0.99
C ASN A 126 6.83 -20.16 0.73
N GLY A 127 8.14 -19.98 0.55
CA GLY A 127 9.04 -21.08 0.21
C GLY A 127 9.21 -21.33 -1.29
N PHE A 128 8.56 -20.57 -2.18
CA PHE A 128 8.85 -20.65 -3.61
C PHE A 128 10.27 -20.11 -3.90
N PRO A 129 11.14 -20.82 -4.64
CA PRO A 129 12.50 -20.34 -4.93
C PRO A 129 12.49 -19.03 -5.72
N CYS A 130 13.36 -18.10 -5.34
CA CYS A 130 13.53 -16.80 -6.00
C CYS A 130 15.03 -16.46 -6.12
N GLN A 131 15.36 -15.42 -6.89
CA GLN A 131 16.73 -14.98 -7.20
C GLN A 131 17.59 -16.14 -7.70
N ASN A 132 17.11 -16.83 -8.74
CA ASN A 132 17.75 -18.03 -9.29
C ASN A 132 18.00 -19.17 -8.28
N GLY A 133 17.18 -19.24 -7.22
CA GLY A 133 17.28 -20.27 -6.18
C GLY A 133 18.20 -19.91 -5.01
N GLU A 134 18.68 -18.67 -4.94
CA GLU A 134 19.46 -18.17 -3.79
C GLU A 134 18.58 -17.79 -2.59
N GLY A 135 17.29 -17.60 -2.82
CA GLY A 135 16.32 -17.22 -1.79
C GLY A 135 14.99 -17.95 -1.91
N TYR A 136 14.09 -17.64 -0.98
CA TYR A 136 12.73 -18.16 -0.96
C TYR A 136 11.74 -17.04 -0.68
N CYS A 137 10.63 -17.03 -1.42
CA CYS A 137 9.57 -16.05 -1.28
C CYS A 137 8.98 -16.08 0.13
N LEU A 138 8.72 -14.91 0.68
CA LEU A 138 8.03 -14.70 1.94
C LEU A 138 7.15 -13.46 1.82
N MET A 139 5.82 -13.65 1.91
CA MET A 139 4.82 -12.57 1.87
C MET A 139 5.03 -11.60 0.68
N GLY A 140 5.26 -12.15 -0.51
CA GLY A 140 5.42 -11.36 -1.73
C GLY A 140 6.81 -10.80 -2.00
N MET A 141 7.77 -11.00 -1.10
CA MET A 141 9.15 -10.55 -1.26
C MET A 141 10.12 -11.73 -1.35
N CYS A 142 11.28 -11.52 -1.94
CA CYS A 142 12.42 -12.44 -1.87
C CYS A 142 13.46 -11.92 -0.86
N PRO A 143 13.30 -12.15 0.46
CA PRO A 143 14.22 -11.60 1.45
C PRO A 143 15.61 -12.23 1.33
N MET A 144 16.60 -11.41 0.98
CA MET A 144 18.01 -11.82 0.89
C MET A 144 18.83 -11.22 2.03
N LEU A 145 19.65 -12.03 2.70
CA LEU A 145 20.52 -11.56 3.79
C LEU A 145 21.49 -10.47 3.31
N GLN A 146 21.97 -10.59 2.08
CA GLN A 146 22.86 -9.61 1.45
C GLN A 146 22.17 -8.25 1.22
N GLU A 147 20.89 -8.24 0.87
CA GLU A 147 20.11 -7.01 0.71
C GLU A 147 19.88 -6.33 2.07
N GLN A 148 19.55 -7.11 3.10
CA GLN A 148 19.42 -6.60 4.48
C GLN A 148 20.73 -5.95 4.96
N CYS A 149 21.88 -6.57 4.66
CA CYS A 149 23.19 -5.97 4.97
C CYS A 149 23.40 -4.62 4.27
N THR A 150 22.99 -4.54 3.01
CA THR A 150 23.18 -3.34 2.20
C THR A 150 22.25 -2.21 2.64
N GLU A 151 21.04 -2.56 3.05
CA GLU A 151 20.05 -1.61 3.56
C GLU A 151 20.46 -1.03 4.92
N LEU A 152 20.99 -1.86 5.83
CA LEU A 152 21.34 -1.41 7.17
C LEU A 152 22.70 -0.69 7.24
N TRP A 153 23.69 -1.13 6.45
CA TRP A 153 25.07 -0.66 6.57
C TRP A 153 25.60 0.05 5.31
N GLY A 154 24.78 0.16 4.28
CA GLY A 154 25.07 0.87 3.04
C GLY A 154 25.67 -0.01 1.93
N PRO A 155 25.87 0.58 0.73
CA PRO A 155 26.39 -0.11 -0.45
C PRO A 155 27.73 -0.82 -0.21
N GLY A 156 27.85 -2.06 -0.71
CA GLY A 156 29.11 -2.82 -0.71
C GLY A 156 29.39 -3.65 0.56
N LYS A 157 28.50 -3.63 1.55
CA LYS A 157 28.60 -4.46 2.76
C LYS A 157 28.12 -5.86 2.47
N ARG A 158 28.86 -6.88 2.91
CA ARG A 158 28.59 -8.29 2.58
C ARG A 158 28.14 -9.09 3.80
N THR A 159 27.45 -10.19 3.54
CA THR A 159 27.15 -11.20 4.55
C THR A 159 28.44 -11.75 5.16
N SER A 160 28.45 -11.95 6.48
CA SER A 160 29.58 -12.60 7.16
C SER A 160 29.72 -14.06 6.68
N PRO A 161 30.94 -14.61 6.54
CA PRO A 161 31.12 -16.02 6.25
C PRO A 161 30.44 -16.90 7.30
N SER A 162 29.83 -18.00 6.85
CA SER A 162 29.32 -19.03 7.75
C SER A 162 30.50 -19.67 8.49
N VAL A 163 30.60 -19.44 9.80
CA VAL A 163 31.54 -20.17 10.66
C VAL A 163 30.91 -21.51 10.99
N ALA A 164 31.54 -22.61 10.57
CA ALA A 164 31.07 -23.95 10.90
C ALA A 164 30.98 -24.14 12.42
N GLY A 165 29.81 -24.52 12.93
CA GLY A 165 29.60 -24.88 14.34
C GLY A 165 28.97 -23.80 15.24
N ILE A 166 28.61 -22.61 14.73
CA ILE A 166 27.78 -21.66 15.49
C ILE A 166 26.30 -21.92 15.15
N PRO A 167 25.45 -22.31 16.12
CA PRO A 167 24.03 -22.49 15.86
C PRO A 167 23.37 -21.14 15.51
N ALA A 168 22.37 -21.16 14.61
CA ALA A 168 21.63 -19.97 14.18
C ALA A 168 20.99 -19.17 15.34
N SER A 169 20.85 -19.80 16.51
CA SER A 169 20.40 -19.18 17.76
C SER A 169 21.41 -18.19 18.37
N MET A 170 22.65 -18.10 17.86
CA MET A 170 23.65 -17.14 18.32
C MET A 170 23.51 -15.73 17.68
N HIS A 171 22.60 -15.54 16.71
CA HIS A 171 22.46 -14.30 15.94
C HIS A 171 21.85 -13.09 16.69
N MET A 172 21.42 -13.26 17.95
CA MET A 172 20.92 -12.15 18.80
C MET A 172 21.78 -11.92 20.05
N LYS A 173 23.11 -12.03 19.94
CA LYS A 173 24.04 -11.49 20.96
C LYS A 173 24.88 -10.34 20.40
N GLY A 174 24.24 -9.48 19.60
CA GLY A 174 24.78 -8.19 19.20
C GLY A 174 24.30 -7.12 20.17
N LYS A 175 25.21 -6.58 20.97
CA LYS A 175 25.02 -5.48 21.92
C LYS A 175 24.25 -4.34 21.22
N MET A 176 23.05 -4.04 21.70
CA MET A 176 22.36 -2.78 21.40
C MET A 176 23.26 -1.66 21.92
N MET A 177 24.01 -1.01 21.02
CA MET A 177 24.69 0.23 21.35
C MET A 177 23.62 1.32 21.33
N LEU A 178 23.30 1.82 22.52
CA LEU A 178 22.63 3.10 22.75
C LEU A 178 23.40 4.25 22.08
#